data_AF-A0A4Q1JXL9-F1
#
_entry.id   AF-A0A4Q1JXL9-F1
#
_cell.length_a   1.000
_cell.length_b   1.000
_cell.length_c   1.000
_cell.angle_alpha   90.00
_cell.angle_beta   90.00
_cell.angle_gamma   90.00
#
_symmetry.space_group_name_H-M   'P 1'
#
loop_
_entity.id
_entity.type
_entity.pdbx_description
1 polymer ?
#
loop_
_entity_poly.entity_id
_entity_poly.type
_entity_poly.pdbx_seq_one_letter_code
_entity_poly.pdbx_strand_id
1 'polypeptide(L)'
;MDRPLDAPASPGMGEAPYKDYSGWLIIVVFIMVIVGVVFFVTRGDGGLTTDAPPPGTPVTETFQGRPNWRDAGTIGSSHFVVMSQTVRDMDEFQAAGERICGKQRPCEVNFWTDPAMVPTQLPLSQLQERALVATYRVDPMRGAGTWRWDCSRFSDAEATECL
;
A
#
# COMPACT_ATOMS: atom_id res chain seq x y z
N MET A 1 81.50 32.92 9.22
CA MET A 1 81.61 31.46 9.04
C MET A 1 81.05 30.80 10.28
N ASP A 2 79.78 30.40 10.16
CA ASP A 2 79.11 29.25 10.79
C ASP A 2 79.21 29.03 12.31
N ARG A 3 78.10 29.21 13.03
CA ARG A 3 77.31 28.08 13.56
C ARG A 3 75.94 28.50 14.14
N PRO A 4 74.94 27.60 14.14
CA PRO A 4 73.52 27.92 14.07
C PRO A 4 72.83 28.14 15.42
N LEU A 5 71.69 28.84 15.33
CA LEU A 5 70.74 29.14 16.40
C LEU A 5 70.17 27.87 17.07
N ASP A 6 70.12 27.89 18.40
CA ASP A 6 69.41 26.94 19.25
C ASP A 6 67.90 26.95 18.94
N ALA A 7 67.34 25.77 18.64
CA ALA A 7 65.91 25.57 18.56
C ALA A 7 65.32 25.22 19.94
N PRO A 8 64.19 25.82 20.35
CA PRO A 8 63.56 25.51 21.63
C PRO A 8 62.88 24.13 21.62
N ALA A 9 62.94 23.47 22.78
CA ALA A 9 62.28 22.20 23.07
C ALA A 9 60.76 22.27 22.84
N SER A 10 60.23 21.31 22.07
CA SER A 10 58.80 21.17 21.82
C SER A 10 58.12 20.44 23.01
N PRO A 11 56.96 20.90 23.51
CA PRO A 11 56.27 20.26 24.61
C PRO A 11 55.61 18.95 24.15
N GLY A 12 55.77 17.89 24.94
CA GLY A 12 55.14 16.60 24.72
C GLY A 12 53.62 16.72 24.66
N MET A 13 53.04 16.38 23.50
CA MET A 13 51.60 16.20 23.35
C MET A 13 51.19 14.92 24.09
N GLY A 14 50.45 15.08 25.17
CA GLY A 14 49.75 13.98 25.83
C GLY A 14 48.76 13.33 24.87
N GLU A 15 48.82 12.01 24.76
CA GLU A 15 47.89 11.20 23.99
C GLU A 15 46.50 11.30 24.63
N ALA A 16 45.51 11.77 23.87
CA ALA A 16 44.12 11.72 24.29
C ALA A 16 43.62 10.26 24.27
N PRO A 17 42.86 9.79 25.27
CA PRO A 17 42.37 8.42 25.29
C PRO A 17 41.39 8.20 24.14
N TYR A 18 41.77 7.33 23.21
CA TYR A 18 40.90 6.82 22.15
C TYR A 18 39.74 6.08 22.82
N LYS A 19 38.56 6.71 22.88
CA LYS A 19 37.32 6.04 23.30
C LYS A 19 37.03 4.96 22.27
N ASP A 20 36.94 3.72 22.74
CA ASP A 20 36.70 2.55 21.91
C ASP A 20 35.24 2.58 21.39
N TYR A 21 35.01 3.35 20.32
CA TYR A 21 33.69 3.49 19.65
C TYR A 21 33.27 2.21 18.91
N SER A 22 34.14 1.19 18.88
CA SER A 22 33.93 -0.15 18.32
C SER A 22 32.62 -0.80 18.78
N GLY A 23 32.34 -0.79 20.09
CA GLY A 23 31.12 -1.41 20.63
C GLY A 23 29.84 -0.67 20.24
N TRP A 24 29.90 0.66 20.11
CA TRP A 24 28.74 1.47 19.75
C TRP A 24 28.40 1.33 18.26
N LEU A 25 29.43 1.22 17.40
CA LEU A 25 29.27 0.92 15.98
C LEU A 25 28.57 -0.42 15.75
N ILE A 26 28.92 -1.45 16.52
CA ILE A 26 28.27 -2.77 16.43
C ILE A 26 26.78 -2.66 16.77
N ILE A 27 26.43 -1.93 17.83
CA ILE A 27 25.02 -1.74 18.24
C ILE A 27 24.23 -1.02 17.13
N VAL A 28 24.78 0.04 16.55
CA VAL A 28 24.10 0.78 15.47
C VAL A 28 23.91 -0.08 14.22
N VAL A 29 24.93 -0.86 13.83
CA VAL A 29 24.82 -1.80 12.70
C VAL A 29 23.76 -2.85 13.00
N PHE A 30 23.72 -3.40 14.22
CA PHE A 30 22.73 -4.40 14.61
C PHE A 30 21.31 -3.83 14.56
N ILE A 31 21.11 -2.60 15.04
CA ILE A 31 19.82 -1.89 14.96
C ILE A 31 19.43 -1.69 13.49
N MET A 32 20.35 -1.25 12.62
CA MET A 32 20.08 -1.10 11.19
C MET A 32 19.69 -2.42 10.51
N VAL A 33 20.36 -3.52 10.86
CA VAL A 33 20.05 -4.87 10.33
C VAL A 33 18.67 -5.32 10.81
N ILE A 34 18.36 -5.16 12.11
CA ILE A 34 17.04 -5.53 12.66
C ILE A 34 15.95 -4.70 11.98
N VAL A 35 16.13 -3.38 11.86
CA VAL A 35 15.18 -2.51 11.16
C VAL A 35 15.02 -2.92 9.70
N GLY A 36 16.13 -3.25 9.01
CA GLY A 36 16.11 -3.75 7.64
C GLY A 36 15.36 -5.08 7.50
N VAL A 37 15.57 -6.03 8.41
CA VAL A 37 14.86 -7.32 8.42
C VAL A 37 13.39 -7.14 8.74
N VAL A 38 13.04 -6.33 9.74
CA VAL A 38 11.63 -6.05 10.07
C VAL A 38 10.94 -5.36 8.90
N PHE A 39 11.59 -4.39 8.26
CA PHE A 39 11.07 -3.73 7.08
C PHE A 39 10.93 -4.69 5.89
N PHE A 40 11.89 -5.57 5.67
CA PHE A 40 11.84 -6.58 4.61
C PHE A 40 10.78 -7.65 4.86
N VAL A 41 10.57 -8.08 6.10
CA VAL A 41 9.52 -9.05 6.47
C VAL A 41 8.12 -8.41 6.42
N THR A 42 7.99 -7.13 6.75
CA THR A 42 6.70 -6.42 6.70
C THR A 42 6.33 -5.94 5.29
N ARG A 43 7.30 -5.82 4.39
CA ARG A 43 7.13 -5.29 3.02
C ARG A 43 7.44 -6.32 1.94
N GLY A 44 7.86 -7.53 2.30
CA GLY A 44 8.25 -8.60 1.39
C GLY A 44 7.03 -9.21 0.72
N ASP A 45 6.90 -8.90 -0.57
CA ASP A 45 5.92 -9.44 -1.48
C ASP A 45 5.85 -10.97 -1.43
N GLY A 46 4.63 -11.48 -1.39
CA GLY A 46 4.35 -12.89 -1.62
C GLY A 46 5.00 -13.33 -2.92
N GLY A 47 5.65 -14.49 -2.87
CA GLY A 47 6.47 -15.02 -3.96
C GLY A 47 5.79 -14.92 -5.32
N LEU A 48 6.53 -14.37 -6.29
CA LEU A 48 6.31 -14.61 -7.70
C LEU A 48 6.73 -16.05 -8.02
N THR A 49 5.89 -17.02 -7.67
CA THR A 49 5.78 -18.21 -8.50
C THR A 49 5.01 -17.79 -9.74
N THR A 50 5.73 -17.53 -10.84
CA THR A 50 5.16 -17.55 -12.19
C THR A 50 4.79 -18.99 -12.51
N ASP A 51 3.71 -19.48 -11.90
CA ASP A 51 2.91 -20.52 -12.51
C ASP A 51 1.82 -19.80 -13.28
N ALA A 52 2.00 -19.66 -14.59
CA ALA A 52 0.91 -19.28 -15.48
C ALA A 52 -0.22 -20.30 -15.25
N PRO A 53 -1.42 -19.87 -14.82
CA PRO A 53 -2.53 -20.80 -14.66
C PRO A 53 -2.79 -21.49 -16.00
N PRO A 54 -2.98 -22.81 -16.05
CA PRO A 54 -3.35 -23.47 -17.28
C PRO A 54 -4.64 -22.84 -17.83
N PRO A 55 -4.70 -22.58 -19.15
CA PRO A 55 -5.86 -21.94 -19.76
C PRO A 55 -7.12 -22.78 -19.47
N GLY A 56 -8.08 -22.18 -18.77
CA GLY A 56 -9.37 -22.81 -18.42
C GLY A 56 -9.62 -22.99 -16.93
N THR A 57 -8.68 -22.62 -16.04
CA THR A 57 -8.93 -22.67 -14.60
C THR A 57 -9.59 -21.37 -14.13
N PRO A 58 -10.79 -21.38 -13.55
CA PRO A 58 -11.31 -20.19 -12.88
C PRO A 58 -10.32 -19.81 -11.79
N VAL A 59 -9.80 -18.58 -11.84
CA VAL A 59 -8.92 -18.05 -10.81
C VAL A 59 -9.78 -17.84 -9.57
N THR A 60 -9.95 -18.89 -8.77
CA THR A 60 -10.50 -18.78 -7.43
C THR A 60 -9.41 -18.14 -6.58
N GLU A 61 -9.37 -16.81 -6.65
CA GLU A 61 -8.49 -16.03 -5.82
C GLU A 61 -8.90 -16.27 -4.37
N THR A 62 -8.04 -17.00 -3.66
CA THR A 62 -8.38 -17.59 -2.38
C THR A 62 -8.21 -16.50 -1.32
N PHE A 63 -9.31 -15.92 -0.84
CA PHE A 63 -9.35 -14.94 0.25
C PHE A 63 -9.02 -15.52 1.64
N GLN A 64 -8.59 -16.79 1.73
CA GLN A 64 -8.45 -17.49 3.01
C GLN A 64 -7.41 -16.83 3.93
N GLY A 65 -7.89 -16.26 5.04
CA GLY A 65 -7.11 -15.58 6.07
C GLY A 65 -6.91 -14.07 5.85
N ARG A 66 -7.49 -13.49 4.79
CA ARG A 66 -7.44 -12.06 4.45
C ARG A 66 -8.86 -11.48 4.48
N PRO A 67 -9.03 -10.13 4.52
CA PRO A 67 -10.35 -9.52 4.29
C PRO A 67 -10.96 -10.09 3.00
N ASN A 68 -12.29 -10.16 2.89
CA ASN A 68 -13.01 -10.64 1.70
C ASN A 68 -12.85 -9.73 0.46
N TRP A 69 -11.77 -8.96 0.41
CA TRP A 69 -11.45 -8.01 -0.64
C TRP A 69 -9.94 -7.84 -0.74
N ARG A 70 -9.48 -7.42 -1.91
CA ARG A 70 -8.10 -7.04 -2.18
C ARG A 70 -8.01 -5.73 -2.93
N ASP A 71 -6.94 -5.00 -2.69
CA ASP A 71 -6.54 -3.88 -3.54
C ASP A 71 -5.98 -4.45 -4.86
N ALA A 72 -6.51 -3.98 -5.98
CA ALA A 72 -6.13 -4.36 -7.33
C ALA A 72 -5.30 -3.28 -8.05
N GLY A 73 -5.06 -2.15 -7.39
CA GLY A 73 -4.20 -1.08 -7.88
C GLY A 73 -4.80 0.31 -7.68
N THR A 74 -4.01 1.32 -8.04
CA THR A 74 -4.42 2.72 -7.96
C THR A 74 -3.93 3.46 -9.19
N ILE A 75 -4.80 4.25 -9.81
CA ILE A 75 -4.45 5.17 -10.90
C ILE A 75 -4.98 6.56 -10.55
N GLY A 76 -4.09 7.53 -10.35
CA GLY A 76 -4.46 8.86 -9.88
C GLY A 76 -5.00 8.82 -8.45
N SER A 77 -6.23 9.32 -8.24
CA SER A 77 -6.95 9.27 -6.96
C SER A 77 -7.96 8.12 -6.87
N SER A 78 -8.01 7.25 -7.88
CA SER A 78 -8.94 6.13 -7.95
C SER A 78 -8.25 4.82 -7.57
N HIS A 79 -8.76 4.20 -6.52
CA HIS A 79 -8.41 2.86 -6.08
C HIS A 79 -9.35 1.84 -6.73
N PHE A 80 -8.81 0.67 -7.08
CA PHE A 80 -9.59 -0.40 -7.66
C PHE A 80 -9.54 -1.61 -6.73
N VAL A 81 -10.71 -2.16 -6.41
CA VAL A 81 -10.85 -3.21 -5.40
C VAL A 81 -11.59 -4.38 -5.98
N VAL A 82 -11.07 -5.58 -5.73
CA VAL A 82 -11.78 -6.82 -6.03
C VAL A 82 -12.33 -7.37 -4.74
N MET A 83 -13.66 -7.44 -4.67
CA MET A 83 -14.42 -8.07 -3.59
C MET A 83 -14.65 -9.54 -3.92
N SER A 84 -14.70 -10.40 -2.91
CA SER A 84 -15.11 -11.78 -3.09
C SER A 84 -16.53 -11.85 -3.66
N GLN A 85 -16.75 -12.75 -4.61
CA GLN A 85 -18.07 -12.99 -5.21
C GLN A 85 -19.12 -13.44 -4.21
N THR A 86 -18.69 -13.98 -3.06
CA THR A 86 -19.56 -14.43 -1.97
C THR A 86 -20.12 -13.27 -1.15
N VAL A 87 -19.50 -12.09 -1.19
CA VAL A 87 -19.96 -10.93 -0.42
C VAL A 87 -21.21 -10.34 -1.06
N ARG A 88 -22.26 -10.25 -0.25
CA ARG A 88 -23.57 -9.69 -0.64
C ARG A 88 -23.98 -8.49 0.21
N ASP A 89 -23.32 -8.29 1.34
CA ASP A 89 -23.69 -7.24 2.31
C ASP A 89 -23.01 -5.92 1.96
N MET A 90 -23.79 -4.84 1.91
CA MET A 90 -23.28 -3.49 1.62
C MET A 90 -22.25 -3.03 2.66
N ASP A 91 -22.42 -3.43 3.92
CA ASP A 91 -21.52 -3.07 5.04
C ASP A 91 -20.07 -3.49 4.81
N GLU A 92 -19.83 -4.63 4.17
CA GLU A 92 -18.46 -5.08 3.85
C GLU A 92 -17.79 -4.17 2.80
N PHE A 93 -18.55 -3.73 1.80
CA PHE A 93 -18.06 -2.74 0.83
C PHE A 93 -17.80 -1.41 1.52
N GLN A 94 -18.70 -0.98 2.40
CA GLN A 94 -18.56 0.27 3.15
C GLN A 94 -17.29 0.29 4.00
N ALA A 95 -17.08 -0.74 4.81
CA ALA A 95 -15.90 -0.88 5.62
C ALA A 95 -14.61 -0.92 4.78
N ALA A 96 -14.64 -1.55 3.60
CA ALA A 96 -13.50 -1.57 2.68
C ALA A 96 -13.20 -0.16 2.12
N GLY A 97 -14.22 0.56 1.64
CA GLY A 97 -14.07 1.89 1.05
C GLY A 97 -13.54 2.93 2.05
N GLU A 98 -14.09 2.94 3.26
CA GLU A 98 -13.62 3.81 4.34
C GLU A 98 -12.19 3.50 4.75
N ARG A 99 -11.84 2.21 4.84
CA ARG A 99 -10.47 1.79 5.17
C ARG A 99 -9.45 2.18 4.11
N ILE A 100 -9.81 2.09 2.83
CA ILE A 100 -8.93 2.44 1.71
C ILE A 100 -8.73 3.95 1.64
N CYS A 101 -9.82 4.73 1.65
CA CYS A 101 -9.70 6.18 1.60
C CYS A 101 -9.06 6.77 2.85
N GLY A 102 -9.37 6.24 4.04
CA GLY A 102 -8.88 6.74 5.31
C GLY A 102 -9.08 8.26 5.44
N LYS A 103 -7.98 9.02 5.38
CA LYS A 103 -8.00 10.51 5.44
C LYS A 103 -7.69 11.18 4.09
N GLN A 104 -7.50 10.42 3.02
CA GLN A 104 -7.14 10.94 1.70
C GLN A 104 -8.32 11.65 1.05
N ARG A 105 -8.05 12.81 0.44
CA ARG A 105 -9.03 13.65 -0.26
C ARG A 105 -8.37 14.35 -1.45
N PRO A 106 -8.94 14.27 -2.68
CA PRO A 106 -10.05 13.40 -3.07
C PRO A 106 -9.66 11.92 -2.99
N CYS A 107 -10.65 11.05 -2.81
CA CYS A 107 -10.47 9.62 -2.89
C CYS A 107 -11.67 9.00 -3.60
N GLU A 108 -11.41 8.08 -4.52
CA GLU A 108 -12.44 7.28 -5.18
C GLU A 108 -12.06 5.81 -5.09
N VAL A 109 -13.00 4.94 -4.74
CA VAL A 109 -12.80 3.50 -4.66
C VAL A 109 -13.85 2.84 -5.52
N ASN A 110 -13.40 2.09 -6.51
CA ASN A 110 -14.26 1.37 -7.43
C ASN A 110 -14.17 -0.13 -7.15
N PHE A 111 -15.32 -0.79 -7.02
CA PHE A 111 -15.41 -2.18 -6.60
C PHE A 111 -15.91 -3.06 -7.74
N TRP A 112 -15.20 -4.17 -7.98
CA TRP A 112 -15.64 -5.26 -8.86
C TRP A 112 -15.65 -6.56 -8.07
N THR A 113 -16.41 -7.55 -8.53
CA THR A 113 -16.27 -8.94 -8.07
C THR A 113 -15.57 -9.85 -9.08
N ASP A 114 -15.39 -9.38 -10.32
CA ASP A 114 -14.61 -10.07 -11.34
C ASP A 114 -13.27 -9.34 -11.53
N PRO A 115 -12.13 -9.97 -11.17
CA PRO A 115 -10.82 -9.35 -11.35
C PRO A 115 -10.47 -9.07 -12.81
N ALA A 116 -11.08 -9.77 -13.78
CA ALA A 116 -10.88 -9.50 -15.20
C ALA A 116 -11.49 -8.16 -15.66
N MET A 117 -12.40 -7.60 -14.87
CA MET A 117 -13.07 -6.33 -15.16
C MET A 117 -12.39 -5.12 -14.50
N VAL A 118 -11.34 -5.34 -13.71
CA VAL A 118 -10.55 -4.24 -13.15
C VAL A 118 -9.78 -3.53 -14.25
N PRO A 119 -9.83 -2.18 -14.33
CA PRO A 119 -9.06 -1.44 -15.31
C PRO A 119 -7.57 -1.47 -15.04
N THR A 120 -6.78 -1.56 -16.11
CA THR A 120 -5.34 -1.31 -16.10
C THR A 120 -4.99 0.09 -16.60
N GLN A 121 -5.96 0.81 -17.16
CA GLN A 121 -5.83 2.17 -17.66
C GLN A 121 -7.15 2.93 -17.55
N LEU A 122 -7.07 4.25 -17.54
CA LEU A 122 -8.21 5.15 -17.60
C LEU A 122 -8.29 5.84 -18.97
N PRO A 123 -9.49 6.17 -19.47
CA PRO A 123 -10.82 5.98 -18.85
C PRO A 123 -11.26 4.51 -18.86
N LEU A 124 -12.27 4.19 -18.03
CA LEU A 124 -12.92 2.89 -18.01
C LEU A 124 -13.56 2.59 -19.38
N SER A 125 -13.52 1.33 -19.80
CA SER A 125 -14.34 0.88 -20.93
C SER A 125 -15.79 0.66 -20.48
N GLN A 126 -16.73 0.72 -21.42
CA GLN A 126 -18.16 0.49 -21.12
C GLN A 126 -18.43 -0.86 -20.45
N LEU A 127 -17.67 -1.91 -20.78
CA LEU A 127 -17.80 -3.22 -20.14
C LEU A 127 -17.37 -3.17 -18.66
N GLN A 128 -16.29 -2.45 -18.37
CA GLN A 128 -15.78 -2.30 -17.00
C GLN A 128 -16.70 -1.42 -16.16
N GLU A 129 -17.26 -0.35 -16.72
CA GLU A 129 -18.27 0.49 -16.06
C GLU A 129 -19.52 -0.31 -15.69
N ARG A 130 -20.03 -1.12 -16.61
CA ARG A 130 -21.22 -1.98 -16.35
C ARG A 130 -20.95 -3.11 -15.36
N ALA A 131 -19.69 -3.49 -15.18
CA ALA A 131 -19.28 -4.51 -14.23
C ALA A 131 -19.02 -3.95 -12.82
N LEU A 132 -19.10 -2.63 -12.63
CA LEU A 132 -18.98 -2.01 -11.31
C LEU A 132 -20.08 -2.51 -10.40
N VAL A 133 -19.68 -2.86 -9.17
CA VAL A 133 -20.58 -3.34 -8.13
C VAL A 133 -20.92 -2.20 -7.18
N ALA A 134 -19.93 -1.36 -6.88
CA ALA A 134 -20.10 -0.16 -6.09
C ALA A 134 -19.00 0.85 -6.43
N THR A 135 -19.27 2.12 -6.15
CA THR A 135 -18.28 3.20 -6.14
C THR A 135 -18.44 4.02 -4.87
N TYR A 136 -17.34 4.25 -4.17
CA TYR A 136 -17.26 5.18 -3.06
C TYR A 136 -16.45 6.39 -3.46
N ARG A 137 -16.96 7.61 -3.22
CA ARG A 137 -16.24 8.83 -3.54
C ARG A 137 -16.27 9.81 -2.39
N VAL A 138 -15.10 10.30 -2.00
CA VAL A 138 -14.94 11.33 -0.97
C VAL A 138 -14.76 12.68 -1.66
N ASP A 139 -15.68 13.60 -1.37
CA ASP A 139 -15.64 14.97 -1.88
C ASP A 139 -14.36 15.70 -1.40
N PRO A 140 -13.58 16.35 -2.29
CA PRO A 140 -12.34 17.01 -1.91
C PRO A 140 -12.53 18.22 -0.99
N MET A 141 -13.68 18.91 -1.07
CA MET A 141 -13.96 20.13 -0.31
C MET A 141 -14.65 19.84 1.02
N ARG A 142 -15.65 18.97 1.01
CA ARG A 142 -16.45 18.66 2.22
C ARG A 142 -15.92 17.46 2.98
N GLY A 143 -15.25 16.53 2.28
CA GLY A 143 -14.81 15.26 2.86
C GLY A 143 -15.92 14.28 3.16
N ALA A 144 -17.15 14.58 2.74
CA ALA A 144 -18.26 13.65 2.83
C ALA A 144 -18.10 12.56 1.77
N GLY A 145 -18.25 11.31 2.19
CA GLY A 145 -18.29 10.16 1.30
C GLY A 145 -19.69 9.98 0.71
N THR A 146 -19.76 9.70 -0.58
CA THR A 146 -20.99 9.32 -1.29
C THR A 146 -20.82 7.93 -1.88
N TRP A 147 -21.84 7.09 -1.72
CA TRP A 147 -21.89 5.75 -2.28
C TRP A 147 -22.73 5.72 -3.55
N ARG A 148 -22.33 4.86 -4.48
CA ARG A 148 -23.15 4.42 -5.60
C ARG A 148 -23.09 2.90 -5.72
N TRP A 149 -24.20 2.26 -6.06
CA TRP A 149 -24.40 0.82 -6.00
C TRP A 149 -24.96 0.27 -7.31
N ASP A 150 -24.60 -0.97 -7.64
CA ASP A 150 -25.38 -1.77 -8.60
C ASP A 150 -26.69 -2.20 -7.93
N CYS A 151 -27.75 -1.43 -8.15
CA CYS A 151 -29.08 -1.69 -7.58
C CYS A 151 -29.74 -2.97 -8.11
N SER A 152 -29.22 -3.58 -9.18
CA SER A 152 -29.67 -4.91 -9.59
C SER A 152 -29.17 -6.00 -8.63
N ARG A 153 -28.06 -5.73 -7.93
CA ARG A 153 -27.46 -6.60 -6.92
C ARG A 153 -27.87 -6.23 -5.50
N PHE A 154 -27.98 -4.94 -5.19
CA PHE A 154 -28.31 -4.43 -3.85
C PHE A 154 -29.69 -3.77 -3.87
N SER A 155 -30.74 -4.53 -3.53
CA SER A 155 -32.11 -4.03 -3.50
C SER A 155 -32.38 -2.99 -2.41
N ASP A 156 -31.51 -2.94 -1.39
CA ASP A 156 -31.65 -2.07 -0.24
C ASP A 156 -31.09 -0.66 -0.48
N ALA A 157 -30.37 -0.46 -1.59
CA ALA A 157 -29.88 0.84 -2.01
C ALA A 157 -31.03 1.76 -2.48
N GLU A 158 -30.94 3.05 -2.16
CA GLU A 158 -31.90 4.03 -2.66
C GLU A 158 -31.73 4.24 -4.17
N ALA A 159 -32.82 4.52 -4.88
CA ALA A 159 -32.79 4.73 -6.34
C ALA A 159 -31.85 5.87 -6.78
N THR A 160 -31.65 6.85 -5.91
CA THR A 160 -30.72 7.99 -6.08
C THR A 160 -29.24 7.58 -5.96
N GLU A 161 -28.96 6.42 -5.38
CA GLU A 161 -27.61 5.89 -5.17
C GLU A 161 -27.25 4.82 -6.21
N CYS A 162 -28.06 4.61 -7.25
CA CYS A 162 -27.72 3.64 -8.29
C CYS A 162 -26.60 4.15 -9.23
N LEU A 163 -25.82 3.21 -9.77
CA LEU A 163 -24.81 3.45 -10.81
C LEU A 163 -25.43 3.82 -12.17
#